data_AF-A0A926E0H0-F1
#
_entry.id   AF-A0A926E0H0-F1
#
_cell.length_a   1.000
_cell.length_b   1.000
_cell.length_c   1.000
_cell.angle_alpha   90.00
_cell.angle_beta   90.00
_cell.angle_gamma   90.00
#
_symmetry.space_group_name_H-M   'P 1'
#
loop_
_entity.id
_entity.type
_entity.pdbx_description
1 polymer ?
#
loop_
_entity_poly.entity_id
_entity_poly.type
_entity_poly.pdbx_seq_one_letter_code
_entity_poly.pdbx_strand_id
1 'polypeptide(L)'
;FQWKIEGLSLPAIADRLDAMNAPNPEFQKYQVGVRTGNATAKKIWNKSSLTTILDNPHYVGDTVLGRTLNAIYKGVRNQHIDREEWIVFPNTHKAIISREDFQKVREMRNAAARTRIEKMERTEEIRATLINLFEDKIVCADCGRKLYFHRKRVDKRKDGAWYAFYECSSSVKRGNLCTPHYTRQDKLEADVLAAIQLQVKAALNYDKLLAKLRNSEGERSIRDQQNALITSLNLKLSGISKKRTRLYEDFTEGILDEEEYTFAKKAYDEQYADLSRRLDEAVQRKVKFAEAMSEDNKWLTLMKSVSGATMLSQELVDESVELVKVHEGGSIELVMKYGDIYALTVQSIKEVQEVM
;
A
#
# COMPACT_ATOMS: atom_id res chain seq x y z
N PHE A 1 -27.33 27.01 3.35
CA PHE A 1 -28.10 27.17 2.10
C PHE A 1 -27.79 28.52 1.45
N GLN A 2 -28.02 29.66 2.11
CA GLN A 2 -27.75 30.99 1.54
C GLN A 2 -26.32 31.18 1.01
N TRP A 3 -25.28 30.86 1.79
CA TRP A 3 -23.89 30.90 1.29
C TRP A 3 -23.65 30.09 0.01
N LYS A 4 -24.38 28.99 -0.19
CA LYS A 4 -24.26 28.20 -1.43
C LYS A 4 -24.92 28.90 -2.61
N ILE A 5 -26.06 29.57 -2.37
CA ILE A 5 -26.78 30.39 -3.35
C ILE A 5 -25.94 31.62 -3.74
N GLU A 6 -25.26 32.23 -2.78
CA GLU A 6 -24.29 33.32 -2.98
C GLU A 6 -23.02 32.89 -3.74
N GLY A 7 -22.87 31.58 -4.04
CA GLY A 7 -21.79 31.07 -4.88
C GLY A 7 -20.58 30.51 -4.12
N LEU A 8 -20.58 30.48 -2.78
CA LEU A 8 -19.46 29.90 -2.04
C LEU A 8 -19.30 28.41 -2.35
N SER A 9 -18.03 27.98 -2.44
CA SER A 9 -17.68 26.57 -2.61
C SER A 9 -17.91 25.79 -1.30
N LEU A 10 -18.18 24.49 -1.38
CA LEU A 10 -18.35 23.67 -0.17
C LEU A 10 -17.12 23.69 0.74
N PRO A 11 -15.86 23.65 0.24
CA PRO A 11 -14.69 23.85 1.08
C PRO A 11 -14.65 25.21 1.76
N ALA A 12 -14.99 26.30 1.05
CA ALA A 12 -15.04 27.63 1.67
C ALA A 12 -16.12 27.74 2.75
N ILE A 13 -17.26 27.07 2.55
CA ILE A 13 -18.31 26.99 3.57
C ILE A 13 -17.83 26.19 4.79
N ALA A 14 -17.14 25.06 4.58
CA ALA A 14 -16.56 24.28 5.67
C ALA A 14 -15.53 25.10 6.47
N ASP A 15 -14.56 25.73 5.80
CA ASP A 15 -13.54 26.58 6.42
C ASP A 15 -14.20 27.72 7.24
N ARG A 16 -15.28 28.31 6.73
CA ARG A 16 -16.03 29.38 7.44
C ARG A 16 -16.77 28.85 8.68
N LEU A 17 -17.36 27.67 8.60
CA LEU A 17 -18.04 27.04 9.75
C LEU A 17 -17.04 26.63 10.84
N ASP A 18 -15.88 26.11 10.43
CA ASP A 18 -14.78 25.78 11.32
C ASP A 18 -14.22 27.04 12.00
N ALA A 19 -14.03 28.13 11.26
CA ALA A 19 -13.59 29.41 11.81
C ALA A 19 -14.58 30.02 12.83
N MET A 20 -15.87 29.71 12.69
CA MET A 20 -16.92 30.12 13.63
C MET A 20 -17.06 29.16 14.83
N ASN A 21 -16.24 28.10 14.92
CA ASN A 21 -16.39 27.01 15.89
C ASN A 21 -17.80 26.39 15.89
N ALA A 22 -18.48 26.37 14.74
CA ALA A 22 -19.82 25.83 14.63
C ALA A 22 -19.80 24.30 14.83
N PRO A 23 -20.67 23.72 15.68
CA PRO A 23 -20.69 22.28 15.90
C PRO A 23 -21.12 21.56 14.62
N ASN A 24 -20.31 20.62 14.14
CA ASN A 24 -20.71 19.77 13.01
C ASN A 24 -21.78 18.74 13.45
N PRO A 25 -22.51 18.11 12.50
CA PRO A 25 -23.64 17.25 12.84
C PRO A 25 -23.30 16.05 13.73
N GLU A 26 -22.08 15.52 13.62
CA GLU A 26 -21.65 14.39 14.46
C GLU A 26 -21.34 14.86 15.87
N PHE A 27 -20.61 15.98 16.01
CA PHE A 27 -20.32 16.60 17.30
C PHE A 27 -21.60 17.07 18.01
N GLN A 28 -22.59 17.57 17.26
CA GLN A 28 -23.90 17.93 17.81
C GLN A 28 -24.61 16.72 18.42
N LYS A 29 -24.58 15.54 17.78
CA LYS A 29 -25.18 14.30 18.32
C LYS A 29 -24.55 13.86 19.64
N TYR A 30 -23.25 14.08 19.79
CA TYR A 30 -22.57 13.87 21.07
C TYR A 30 -23.04 14.87 22.14
N GLN A 31 -23.13 16.16 21.80
CA GLN A 31 -23.60 17.18 22.74
C GLN A 31 -25.02 16.91 23.25
N VAL A 32 -25.90 16.39 22.39
CA VAL A 32 -27.29 16.06 22.77
C VAL A 32 -27.47 14.65 23.34
N GLY A 33 -26.37 13.91 23.58
CA GLY A 33 -26.40 12.59 24.21
C GLY A 33 -26.93 11.44 23.35
N VAL A 34 -27.19 11.68 22.06
CA VAL A 34 -27.70 10.65 21.12
C VAL A 34 -26.61 9.67 20.69
N ARG A 35 -25.32 10.04 20.86
CA ARG A 35 -24.17 9.18 20.52
C ARG A 35 -23.17 9.15 21.67
N THR A 36 -22.69 7.96 22.00
CA THR A 36 -21.73 7.68 23.08
C THR A 36 -20.39 7.21 22.49
N GLY A 37 -19.26 7.67 23.04
CA GLY A 37 -17.92 7.40 22.51
C GLY A 37 -16.98 8.62 22.51
N ASN A 38 -15.77 8.45 21.97
CA ASN A 38 -14.72 9.49 22.03
C ASN A 38 -15.02 10.64 21.03
N ALA A 39 -15.48 11.78 21.54
CA ALA A 39 -15.96 12.93 20.76
C ALA A 39 -14.83 13.79 20.14
N THR A 40 -13.58 13.53 20.49
CA THR A 40 -12.42 14.40 20.21
C THR A 40 -11.96 14.39 18.75
N ALA A 41 -12.32 13.37 17.97
CA ALA A 41 -11.68 13.10 16.67
C ALA A 41 -12.27 13.86 15.47
N LYS A 42 -13.41 14.57 15.59
CA LYS A 42 -14.08 15.19 14.43
C LYS A 42 -14.77 16.50 14.80
N LYS A 43 -14.01 17.57 15.04
CA LYS A 43 -14.56 18.94 15.11
C LYS A 43 -14.67 19.62 13.74
N ILE A 44 -13.95 19.11 12.74
CA ILE A 44 -13.81 19.74 11.42
C ILE A 44 -15.02 19.44 10.53
N TRP A 45 -15.57 20.47 9.91
CA TRP A 45 -16.58 20.35 8.87
C TRP A 45 -16.00 19.71 7.62
N ASN A 46 -16.64 18.64 7.14
CA ASN A 46 -16.24 17.99 5.90
C ASN A 46 -17.24 18.29 4.77
N LYS A 47 -16.75 18.17 3.53
CA LYS A 47 -17.56 18.39 2.33
C LYS A 47 -18.73 17.40 2.23
N SER A 48 -18.57 16.17 2.72
CA SER A 48 -19.60 15.13 2.65
C SER A 48 -20.80 15.46 3.54
N SER A 49 -20.59 15.92 4.78
CA SER A 49 -21.65 16.37 5.68
C SER A 49 -22.42 17.56 5.10
N LEU A 50 -21.72 18.54 4.53
CA LEU A 50 -22.37 19.66 3.84
C LEU A 50 -23.19 19.18 2.63
N THR A 51 -22.66 18.22 1.88
CA THR A 51 -23.36 17.60 0.75
C THR A 51 -24.66 16.94 1.23
N THR A 52 -24.60 16.14 2.29
CA THR A 52 -25.77 15.48 2.88
C THR A 52 -26.82 16.48 3.36
N ILE A 53 -26.41 17.57 4.01
CA ILE A 53 -27.32 18.63 4.49
C ILE A 53 -28.05 19.27 3.31
N LEU A 54 -27.30 19.72 2.30
CA LEU A 54 -27.87 20.43 1.15
C LEU A 54 -28.74 19.54 0.25
N ASP A 55 -28.60 18.22 0.32
CA ASP A 55 -29.42 17.26 -0.43
C ASP A 55 -30.64 16.75 0.34
N ASN A 56 -30.78 17.08 1.63
CA ASN A 56 -31.76 16.45 2.51
C ASN A 56 -33.14 17.15 2.46
N PRO A 57 -34.20 16.49 1.95
CA PRO A 57 -35.54 17.11 1.85
C PRO A 57 -36.22 17.36 3.20
N HIS A 58 -35.69 16.83 4.30
CA HIS A 58 -36.17 17.18 5.64
C HIS A 58 -36.09 18.70 5.91
N TYR A 59 -35.11 19.42 5.32
CA TYR A 59 -35.02 20.87 5.53
C TYR A 59 -36.18 21.66 4.92
N VAL A 60 -36.94 21.09 3.99
CA VAL A 60 -38.15 21.69 3.39
C VAL A 60 -39.46 21.15 3.97
N GLY A 61 -39.39 20.38 5.07
CA GLY A 61 -40.57 19.83 5.75
C GLY A 61 -41.01 18.43 5.26
N ASP A 62 -40.26 17.82 4.35
CA ASP A 62 -40.61 16.52 3.76
C ASP A 62 -39.96 15.38 4.56
N THR A 63 -40.73 14.33 4.88
CA THR A 63 -40.18 13.11 5.47
C THR A 63 -39.88 12.11 4.36
N VAL A 64 -38.63 11.65 4.28
CA VAL A 64 -38.20 10.71 3.24
C VAL A 64 -37.71 9.43 3.90
N LEU A 65 -38.33 8.30 3.53
CA LEU A 65 -37.95 6.96 3.95
C LEU A 65 -37.38 6.16 2.77
N GLY A 66 -36.72 5.04 3.06
CA GLY A 66 -36.24 4.13 2.01
C GLY A 66 -34.97 4.59 1.27
N ARG A 67 -34.12 5.44 1.87
CA ARG A 67 -32.88 5.90 1.22
C ARG A 67 -31.78 4.83 1.08
N THR A 68 -31.90 3.76 1.86
CA THR A 68 -30.95 2.65 1.91
C THR A 68 -31.70 1.34 2.09
N LEU A 69 -31.35 0.34 1.31
CA LEU A 69 -31.83 -1.03 1.47
C LEU A 69 -30.77 -1.85 2.20
N ASN A 70 -31.16 -2.52 3.27
CA ASN A 70 -30.33 -3.50 3.94
C ASN A 70 -31.20 -4.72 4.27
N ALA A 71 -30.85 -5.88 3.73
CA ALA A 71 -31.51 -7.15 4.03
C ALA A 71 -30.46 -8.24 4.25
N ILE A 72 -29.83 -8.21 5.44
CA ILE A 72 -28.81 -9.16 5.87
C ILE A 72 -29.29 -10.62 5.69
N TYR A 73 -30.55 -10.89 6.04
CA TYR A 73 -31.16 -12.22 5.91
C TYR A 73 -31.34 -12.71 4.46
N LYS A 74 -31.28 -11.80 3.47
CA LYS A 74 -31.30 -12.11 2.03
C LYS A 74 -29.91 -11.99 1.38
N GLY A 75 -28.85 -11.83 2.18
CA GLY A 75 -27.50 -11.59 1.69
C GLY A 75 -27.30 -10.24 0.98
N VAL A 76 -28.28 -9.33 1.05
CA VAL A 76 -28.21 -8.01 0.41
C VAL A 76 -27.44 -7.07 1.34
N ARG A 77 -26.24 -6.68 0.91
CA ARG A 77 -25.41 -5.67 1.58
C ARG A 77 -26.10 -4.30 1.51
N ASN A 78 -25.77 -3.42 2.45
CA ASN A 78 -26.31 -2.06 2.49
C ASN A 78 -26.03 -1.34 1.15
N GLN A 79 -27.10 -0.96 0.45
CA GLN A 79 -27.05 -0.25 -0.82
C GLN A 79 -27.91 1.01 -0.75
N HIS A 80 -27.47 2.07 -1.42
CA HIS A 80 -28.29 3.26 -1.63
C HIS A 80 -29.36 2.97 -2.68
N ILE A 81 -30.58 3.43 -2.41
CA ILE A 81 -31.70 3.34 -3.36
C ILE A 81 -31.76 4.65 -4.14
N ASP A 82 -32.10 4.55 -5.43
CA ASP A 82 -32.30 5.70 -6.32
C ASP A 82 -33.42 6.62 -5.82
N ARG A 83 -33.31 7.92 -6.12
CA ARG A 83 -34.20 8.94 -5.52
C ARG A 83 -35.65 8.77 -5.94
N GLU A 84 -35.86 8.17 -7.11
CA GLU A 84 -37.15 7.88 -7.73
C GLU A 84 -37.93 6.81 -6.95
N GLU A 85 -37.24 5.92 -6.24
CA GLU A 85 -37.82 4.87 -5.41
C GLU A 85 -37.98 5.29 -3.94
N TRP A 86 -37.62 6.53 -3.59
CA TRP A 86 -37.77 7.03 -2.22
C TRP A 86 -39.24 7.25 -1.88
N ILE A 87 -39.63 6.83 -0.67
CA ILE A 87 -40.96 7.09 -0.14
C ILE A 87 -40.96 8.49 0.48
N VAL A 88 -41.59 9.45 -0.19
CA VAL A 88 -41.62 10.86 0.21
C VAL A 88 -43.00 11.24 0.75
N PHE A 89 -43.04 11.69 1.99
CA PHE A 89 -44.20 12.29 2.63
C PHE A 89 -44.01 13.81 2.69
N PRO A 90 -44.76 14.60 1.89
CA PRO A 90 -44.56 16.04 1.85
C PRO A 90 -45.14 16.75 3.09
N ASN A 91 -44.53 17.87 3.50
CA ASN A 91 -45.05 18.79 4.53
C ASN A 91 -45.38 18.16 5.91
N THR A 92 -44.65 17.12 6.30
CA THR A 92 -44.80 16.44 7.59
C THR A 92 -44.38 17.27 8.81
N HIS A 93 -43.58 18.31 8.63
CA HIS A 93 -43.13 19.19 9.71
C HIS A 93 -42.77 20.59 9.19
N LYS A 94 -42.58 21.55 10.11
CA LYS A 94 -42.23 22.93 9.76
C LYS A 94 -40.90 22.99 9.01
N ALA A 95 -40.94 23.52 7.79
CA ALA A 95 -39.76 23.74 6.97
C ALA A 95 -38.78 24.74 7.62
N ILE A 96 -37.48 24.44 7.52
CA ILE A 96 -36.39 25.33 7.97
C ILE A 96 -35.94 26.22 6.80
N ILE A 97 -35.99 25.69 5.57
CA ILE A 97 -35.58 26.35 4.34
C ILE A 97 -36.77 26.42 3.38
N SER A 98 -36.88 27.51 2.63
CA SER A 98 -37.90 27.64 1.60
C SER A 98 -37.72 26.58 0.50
N ARG A 99 -38.82 26.11 -0.09
CA ARG A 99 -38.74 25.15 -1.21
C ARG A 99 -37.97 25.74 -2.39
N GLU A 100 -38.12 27.04 -2.62
CA GLU A 100 -37.41 27.78 -3.67
C GLU A 100 -35.89 27.76 -3.47
N ASP A 101 -35.40 28.13 -2.27
CA ASP A 101 -33.97 28.12 -1.96
C ASP A 101 -33.37 26.72 -2.06
N PHE A 102 -34.09 25.72 -1.56
CA PHE A 102 -33.66 24.32 -1.62
C PHE A 102 -33.53 23.84 -3.07
N GLN A 103 -34.54 24.13 -3.89
CA GLN A 103 -34.55 23.79 -5.31
C GLN A 103 -33.42 24.50 -6.06
N LYS A 104 -33.20 25.80 -5.80
CA LYS A 104 -32.10 26.57 -6.40
C LYS A 104 -30.73 25.96 -6.08
N VAL A 105 -30.49 25.60 -4.81
CA VAL A 105 -29.25 24.91 -4.42
C VAL A 105 -29.10 23.57 -5.13
N ARG A 106 -30.18 22.79 -5.25
CA ARG A 106 -30.18 21.50 -5.95
C ARG A 106 -29.84 21.66 -7.43
N GLU A 107 -30.43 22.63 -8.10
CA GLU A 107 -30.16 22.95 -9.51
C GLU A 107 -28.72 23.37 -9.75
N MET A 108 -28.18 24.25 -8.91
CA MET A 108 -26.76 24.66 -8.98
C MET A 108 -25.82 23.44 -8.85
N ARG A 109 -26.17 22.49 -7.98
CA ARG A 109 -25.38 21.28 -7.78
C ARG A 109 -25.51 20.30 -8.96
N ASN A 110 -26.71 20.10 -9.47
CA ASN A 110 -26.95 19.27 -10.65
C ASN A 110 -26.26 19.84 -11.88
N ALA A 111 -26.29 21.16 -12.08
CA ALA A 111 -25.55 21.83 -13.14
C ALA A 111 -24.04 21.61 -13.00
N ALA A 112 -23.49 21.80 -11.79
CA ALA A 112 -22.07 21.52 -11.55
C ALA A 112 -21.69 20.04 -11.77
N ALA A 113 -22.59 19.11 -11.46
CA ALA A 113 -22.41 17.69 -11.73
C ALA A 113 -22.42 17.39 -13.24
N ARG A 114 -23.38 17.94 -14.00
CA ARG A 114 -23.42 17.82 -15.47
C ARG A 114 -22.18 18.38 -16.12
N THR A 115 -21.76 19.60 -15.76
CA THR A 115 -20.51 20.19 -16.27
C THR A 115 -19.28 19.33 -15.95
N ARG A 116 -19.28 18.62 -14.81
CA ARG A 116 -18.21 17.67 -14.48
C ARG A 116 -18.23 16.45 -15.40
N ILE A 117 -19.40 15.87 -15.65
CA ILE A 117 -19.59 14.72 -16.56
C ILE A 117 -19.14 15.11 -17.97
N GLU A 118 -19.64 16.22 -18.51
CA GLU A 118 -19.24 16.73 -19.83
C GLU A 118 -17.71 16.95 -19.95
N LYS A 119 -17.08 17.47 -18.89
CA LYS A 119 -15.61 17.63 -18.87
C LYS A 119 -14.89 16.27 -18.84
N MET A 120 -15.43 15.28 -18.15
CA MET A 120 -14.87 13.94 -18.11
C MET A 120 -14.97 13.25 -19.48
N GLU A 121 -16.13 13.34 -20.13
CA GLU A 121 -16.35 12.83 -21.50
C GLU A 121 -15.40 13.50 -22.49
N ARG A 122 -15.29 14.84 -22.47
CA ARG A 122 -14.34 15.58 -23.33
C ARG A 122 -12.87 15.23 -23.12
N THR A 123 -12.53 14.63 -21.97
CA THR A 123 -11.15 14.25 -21.65
C THR A 123 -10.94 12.74 -21.62
N GLU A 124 -11.89 11.96 -22.13
CA GLU A 124 -11.84 10.50 -22.13
C GLU A 124 -10.60 9.95 -22.87
N GLU A 125 -10.38 10.38 -24.12
CA GLU A 125 -9.20 9.98 -24.90
C GLU A 125 -7.87 10.34 -24.21
N ILE A 126 -7.82 11.50 -23.55
CA ILE A 126 -6.64 11.94 -22.80
C ILE A 126 -6.42 11.07 -21.56
N ARG A 127 -7.49 10.62 -20.91
CA ARG A 127 -7.41 9.72 -19.75
C ARG A 127 -7.02 8.30 -20.16
N ALA A 128 -7.42 7.87 -21.34
CA ALA A 128 -7.05 6.60 -21.93
C ALA A 128 -5.59 6.57 -22.40
N THR A 129 -5.02 7.71 -22.79
CA THR A 129 -3.61 7.81 -23.22
C THR A 129 -2.66 8.07 -22.05
N LEU A 130 -2.97 9.04 -21.18
CA LEU A 130 -2.18 9.35 -19.99
C LEU A 130 -2.65 8.51 -18.80
N ILE A 131 -2.26 7.24 -18.80
CA ILE A 131 -2.59 6.25 -17.77
C ILE A 131 -1.63 6.41 -16.58
N ASN A 132 -2.12 6.16 -15.37
CA ASN A 132 -1.28 6.13 -14.17
C ASN A 132 -0.67 4.73 -14.00
N LEU A 133 0.51 4.47 -14.57
CA LEU A 133 1.15 3.15 -14.50
C LEU A 133 1.60 2.75 -13.09
N PHE A 134 1.82 3.72 -12.20
CA PHE A 134 2.36 3.49 -10.86
C PHE A 134 1.30 3.69 -9.76
N GLU A 135 0.03 3.44 -10.07
CA GLU A 135 -1.04 3.50 -9.08
C GLU A 135 -0.72 2.61 -7.87
N ASP A 136 -0.81 3.18 -6.67
CA ASP A 136 -0.43 2.57 -5.39
C ASP A 136 1.03 2.08 -5.26
N LYS A 137 1.88 2.33 -6.26
CA LYS A 137 3.30 1.94 -6.29
C LYS A 137 4.27 3.10 -6.27
N ILE A 138 3.79 4.33 -6.13
CA ILE A 138 4.64 5.53 -6.12
C ILE A 138 4.54 6.30 -4.80
N VAL A 139 5.70 6.61 -4.23
CA VAL A 139 5.81 7.36 -2.97
C VAL A 139 6.95 8.38 -3.03
N CYS A 140 6.86 9.39 -2.17
CA CYS A 140 7.89 10.38 -1.98
C CYS A 140 8.96 9.78 -1.07
N ALA A 141 10.21 9.80 -1.51
CA ALA A 141 11.33 9.30 -0.72
C ALA A 141 11.58 10.16 0.53
N ASP A 142 11.33 11.47 0.45
CA ASP A 142 11.60 12.44 1.52
C ASP A 142 10.56 12.40 2.66
N CYS A 143 9.27 12.29 2.32
CA CYS A 143 8.19 12.32 3.32
C CYS A 143 7.40 11.01 3.47
N GLY A 144 7.72 9.99 2.67
CA GLY A 144 7.06 8.67 2.69
C GLY A 144 5.60 8.66 2.23
N ARG A 145 5.02 9.80 1.80
CA ARG A 145 3.63 9.87 1.36
C ARG A 145 3.48 9.59 -0.14
N LYS A 146 2.29 9.16 -0.54
CA LYS A 146 1.93 8.92 -1.96
C LYS A 146 2.10 10.19 -2.80
N LEU A 147 2.44 10.02 -4.07
CA LEU A 147 2.34 11.11 -5.06
C LEU A 147 0.96 11.08 -5.72
N TYR A 148 0.41 12.25 -6.01
CA TYR A 148 -0.82 12.42 -6.76
C TYR A 148 -0.52 12.51 -8.26
N PHE A 149 -1.28 11.76 -9.04
CA PHE A 149 -1.20 11.80 -10.50
C PHE A 149 -2.11 12.90 -11.03
N HIS A 150 -1.52 13.86 -11.72
CA HIS A 150 -2.21 15.00 -12.32
C HIS A 150 -2.05 14.99 -13.83
N ARG A 151 -3.11 15.39 -14.53
CA ARG A 151 -3.11 15.63 -15.98
C ARG A 151 -3.33 17.12 -16.19
N LYS A 152 -2.47 17.76 -16.99
CA LYS A 152 -2.56 19.19 -17.28
C LYS A 152 -2.38 19.44 -18.78
N ARG A 153 -3.16 20.37 -19.32
CA ARG A 153 -2.99 20.88 -20.68
C ARG A 153 -1.71 21.73 -20.74
N VAL A 154 -0.90 21.54 -21.78
CA VAL A 154 0.29 22.34 -22.01
C VAL A 154 -0.12 23.78 -22.29
N ASP A 155 0.33 24.69 -21.44
CA ASP A 155 0.05 26.11 -21.58
C ASP A 155 0.66 26.63 -22.91
N LYS A 156 -0.08 27.51 -23.61
CA LYS A 156 0.36 28.20 -24.85
C LYS A 156 0.55 27.33 -26.11
N ARG A 157 0.25 26.03 -26.06
CA ARG A 157 0.34 25.14 -27.24
C ARG A 157 -0.99 25.09 -28.00
N LYS A 158 -0.96 25.45 -29.30
CA LYS A 158 -2.16 25.54 -30.17
C LYS A 158 -2.81 24.18 -30.46
N ASP A 159 -2.00 23.12 -30.45
CA ASP A 159 -2.42 21.71 -30.60
C ASP A 159 -3.22 21.19 -29.40
N GLY A 160 -3.26 21.93 -28.29
CA GLY A 160 -3.99 21.52 -27.10
C GLY A 160 -3.42 20.29 -26.41
N ALA A 161 -2.13 19.98 -26.59
CA ALA A 161 -1.48 18.82 -26.01
C ALA A 161 -1.61 18.75 -24.49
N TRP A 162 -1.62 17.54 -23.94
CA TRP A 162 -1.66 17.26 -22.51
C TRP A 162 -0.39 16.55 -22.07
N TYR A 163 -0.04 16.73 -20.80
CA TYR A 163 0.99 15.95 -20.13
C TYR A 163 0.50 15.55 -18.76
N ALA A 164 1.12 14.52 -18.19
CA ALA A 164 0.87 14.11 -16.82
C ALA A 164 2.15 14.16 -15.98
N PHE A 165 1.94 14.28 -14.67
CA PHE A 165 2.99 14.38 -13.69
C PHE A 165 2.53 13.83 -12.35
N TYR A 166 3.49 13.44 -11.54
CA TYR A 166 3.31 12.99 -10.17
C TYR A 166 3.78 14.08 -9.22
N GLU A 167 2.93 14.51 -8.30
CA GLU A 167 3.21 15.58 -7.33
C GLU A 167 3.09 15.07 -5.89
N CYS A 168 4.02 15.45 -5.01
CA CYS A 168 4.00 15.01 -3.62
C CYS A 168 2.71 15.45 -2.89
N SER A 169 1.94 14.49 -2.35
CA SER A 169 0.67 14.81 -1.67
C SER A 169 0.82 15.68 -0.42
N SER A 170 1.99 15.65 0.23
CA SER A 170 2.32 16.50 1.39
C SER A 170 2.55 17.96 1.01
N SER A 171 3.01 18.23 -0.21
CA SER A 171 3.10 19.58 -0.77
C SER A 171 1.71 20.15 -1.07
N VAL A 172 0.83 19.33 -1.65
CA VAL A 172 -0.52 19.75 -2.07
C VAL A 172 -1.46 19.99 -0.88
N LYS A 173 -1.27 19.27 0.23
CA LYS A 173 -2.10 19.40 1.44
C LYS A 173 -1.55 20.48 2.38
N ARG A 174 -2.46 21.26 3.00
CA ARG A 174 -2.13 22.20 4.09
C ARG A 174 -1.38 21.43 5.20
N GLY A 175 -0.11 21.78 5.42
CA GLY A 175 0.71 21.15 6.46
C GLY A 175 2.22 21.22 6.28
N ASN A 176 2.74 21.62 5.11
CA ASN A 176 4.18 21.84 4.84
C ASN A 176 5.11 20.71 5.36
N LEU A 177 4.66 19.46 5.29
CA LEU A 177 5.45 18.30 5.72
C LEU A 177 6.52 17.89 4.70
N CYS A 178 6.53 18.53 3.54
CA CYS A 178 7.47 18.29 2.46
C CYS A 178 7.54 19.54 1.56
N THR A 179 8.63 19.66 0.80
CA THR A 179 8.85 20.69 -0.21
C THR A 179 7.97 20.47 -1.45
N PRO A 180 7.58 21.55 -2.16
CA PRO A 180 6.88 21.41 -3.42
C PRO A 180 7.75 20.84 -4.53
N HIS A 181 7.49 19.60 -4.91
CA HIS A 181 8.16 18.95 -6.03
C HIS A 181 7.23 18.02 -6.80
N TYR A 182 7.58 17.83 -8.08
CA TYR A 182 6.87 16.95 -9.00
C TYR A 182 7.85 16.30 -9.98
N THR A 183 7.46 15.16 -10.55
CA THR A 183 8.17 14.54 -11.66
C THR A 183 7.23 14.30 -12.83
N ARG A 184 7.69 14.50 -14.07
CA ARG A 184 6.86 14.23 -15.25
C ARG A 184 6.71 12.74 -15.48
N GLN A 185 5.53 12.33 -15.96
CA GLN A 185 5.23 10.92 -16.25
C GLN A 185 6.20 10.34 -17.30
N ASP A 186 6.39 11.03 -18.43
CA ASP A 186 7.24 10.57 -19.52
C ASP A 186 8.70 10.34 -19.09
N LYS A 187 9.24 11.27 -18.28
CA LYS A 187 10.57 11.11 -17.70
C LYS A 187 10.62 9.90 -16.75
N LEU A 188 9.65 9.80 -15.84
CA LEU A 188 9.61 8.70 -14.87
C LEU A 188 9.51 7.33 -15.55
N GLU A 189 8.67 7.21 -16.57
CA GLU A 189 8.50 5.97 -17.34
C GLU A 189 9.77 5.59 -18.09
N ALA A 190 10.45 6.57 -18.70
CA ALA A 190 11.73 6.34 -19.37
C ALA A 190 12.83 5.90 -18.38
N ASP A 191 12.92 6.57 -17.23
CA ASP A 191 13.90 6.25 -16.19
C ASP A 191 13.67 4.85 -15.59
N VAL A 192 12.40 4.49 -15.32
CA VAL A 192 12.04 3.16 -14.83
C VAL A 192 12.30 2.08 -15.88
N LEU A 193 11.93 2.32 -17.14
CA LEU A 193 12.21 1.38 -18.23
C LEU A 193 13.72 1.16 -18.41
N ALA A 194 14.52 2.23 -18.36
CA ALA A 194 15.97 2.14 -18.43
C ALA A 194 16.56 1.32 -17.26
N ALA A 195 16.04 1.51 -16.05
CA ALA A 195 16.44 0.72 -14.88
C ALA A 195 16.09 -0.76 -15.04
N ILE A 196 14.89 -1.09 -15.53
CA ILE A 196 14.48 -2.47 -15.83
C ILE A 196 15.40 -3.09 -16.89
N GLN A 197 15.67 -2.38 -17.99
CA GLN A 197 16.55 -2.87 -19.06
C GLN A 197 18.00 -3.11 -18.57
N LEU A 198 18.49 -2.27 -17.67
CA LEU A 198 19.80 -2.48 -17.04
C LEU A 198 19.80 -3.77 -16.20
N GLN A 199 18.73 -4.03 -15.47
CA GLN A 199 18.58 -5.25 -14.67
C GLN A 199 18.41 -6.51 -15.53
N VAL A 200 17.72 -6.41 -16.66
CA VAL A 200 17.66 -7.49 -17.67
C VAL A 200 19.06 -7.83 -18.18
N LYS A 201 19.86 -6.82 -18.54
CA LYS A 201 21.25 -7.05 -18.98
C LYS A 201 22.09 -7.71 -17.91
N ALA A 202 21.96 -7.26 -16.66
CA ALA A 202 22.63 -7.89 -15.53
C ALA A 202 22.19 -9.36 -15.37
N ALA A 203 20.89 -9.64 -15.40
CA ALA A 203 20.32 -10.98 -15.31
C ALA A 203 20.86 -11.92 -16.39
N LEU A 204 20.95 -11.48 -17.65
CA LEU A 204 21.52 -12.29 -18.73
C LEU A 204 23.00 -12.64 -18.50
N ASN A 205 23.77 -11.72 -17.91
CA ASN A 205 25.17 -11.98 -17.57
C ASN A 205 25.29 -12.95 -16.38
N TYR A 206 24.47 -12.75 -15.35
CA TYR A 206 24.42 -13.63 -14.17
C TYR A 206 23.91 -15.03 -14.52
N ASP A 207 22.95 -15.16 -15.43
CA ASP A 207 22.45 -16.46 -15.92
C ASP A 207 23.56 -17.27 -16.59
N LYS A 208 24.37 -16.62 -17.45
CA LYS A 208 25.56 -17.25 -18.05
C LYS A 208 26.61 -17.65 -17.02
N LEU A 209 26.78 -16.84 -15.97
CA LEU A 209 27.72 -17.14 -14.90
C LEU A 209 27.23 -18.32 -14.06
N LEU A 210 25.95 -18.31 -13.65
CA LEU A 210 25.33 -19.41 -12.92
C LEU A 210 25.38 -20.71 -13.70
N ALA A 211 25.16 -20.68 -15.02
CA ALA A 211 25.30 -21.87 -15.86
C ALA A 211 26.70 -22.50 -15.79
N LYS A 212 27.76 -21.71 -15.54
CA LYS A 212 29.13 -22.22 -15.34
C LYS A 212 29.40 -22.66 -13.90
N LEU A 213 28.82 -21.97 -12.92
CA LEU A 213 29.02 -22.24 -11.50
C LEU A 213 28.17 -23.41 -11.00
N ARG A 214 27.03 -23.67 -11.64
CA ARG A 214 26.19 -24.84 -11.38
C ARG A 214 26.99 -26.11 -11.62
N ASN A 215 26.95 -27.00 -10.65
CA ASN A 215 27.69 -28.26 -10.59
C ASN A 215 29.22 -28.11 -10.54
N SER A 216 29.74 -26.91 -10.32
CA SER A 216 31.18 -26.68 -10.07
C SER A 216 31.62 -27.31 -8.75
N GLU A 217 32.94 -27.53 -8.61
CA GLU A 217 33.52 -28.01 -7.35
C GLU A 217 33.27 -27.02 -6.19
N GLY A 218 33.30 -25.71 -6.47
CA GLY A 218 33.00 -24.69 -5.47
C GLY A 218 31.57 -24.79 -4.94
N GLU A 219 30.57 -24.97 -5.82
CA GLU A 219 29.18 -25.15 -5.39
C GLU A 219 29.00 -26.43 -4.57
N ARG A 220 29.59 -27.55 -5.01
CA ARG A 220 29.52 -28.83 -4.29
C ARG A 220 30.15 -28.71 -2.90
N SER A 221 31.33 -28.09 -2.81
CA SER A 221 32.02 -27.83 -1.54
C SER A 221 31.15 -27.03 -0.58
N ILE A 222 30.48 -25.96 -1.04
CA ILE A 222 29.56 -25.18 -0.20
C ILE A 222 28.38 -26.03 0.27
N ARG A 223 27.74 -26.81 -0.62
CA ARG A 223 26.63 -27.70 -0.25
C ARG A 223 27.07 -28.74 0.78
N ASP A 224 28.26 -29.29 0.64
CA ASP A 224 28.82 -30.28 1.56
C ASP A 224 29.15 -29.66 2.91
N GLN A 225 29.74 -28.46 2.95
CA GLN A 225 29.97 -27.70 4.19
C GLN A 225 28.66 -27.39 4.92
N GLN A 226 27.62 -26.96 4.19
CA GLN A 226 26.29 -26.70 4.76
C GLN A 226 25.66 -27.97 5.33
N ASN A 227 25.73 -29.09 4.60
CA ASN A 227 25.22 -30.38 5.04
C ASN A 227 25.97 -30.90 6.29
N ALA A 228 27.30 -30.76 6.31
CA ALA A 228 28.14 -31.15 7.44
C ALA A 228 27.81 -30.32 8.69
N LEU A 229 27.61 -29.00 8.53
CA LEU A 229 27.20 -28.12 9.61
C LEU A 229 25.83 -28.50 10.18
N ILE A 230 24.83 -28.71 9.33
CA ILE A 230 23.49 -29.15 9.73
C ILE A 230 23.57 -30.49 10.47
N THR A 231 24.34 -31.44 9.96
CA THR A 231 24.55 -32.75 10.59
C THR A 231 25.20 -32.61 11.97
N SER A 232 26.23 -31.77 12.09
CA SER A 232 26.90 -31.49 13.37
C SER A 232 25.94 -30.86 14.39
N LEU A 233 25.12 -29.88 13.97
CA LEU A 233 24.14 -29.23 14.84
C LEU A 233 23.04 -30.19 15.29
N ASN A 234 22.52 -31.04 14.39
CA ASN A 234 21.58 -32.09 14.75
C ASN A 234 22.17 -33.08 15.76
N LEU A 235 23.44 -33.49 15.57
CA LEU A 235 24.11 -34.37 16.51
C LEU A 235 24.23 -33.74 17.91
N LYS A 236 24.60 -32.45 17.97
CA LYS A 236 24.67 -31.68 19.23
C LYS A 236 23.30 -31.53 19.90
N LEU A 237 22.25 -31.22 19.13
CA LEU A 237 20.86 -31.17 19.64
C LEU A 237 20.42 -32.51 20.21
N SER A 238 20.71 -33.62 19.51
CA SER A 238 20.42 -34.96 20.01
C SER A 238 21.17 -35.26 21.31
N GLY A 239 22.41 -34.81 21.43
CA GLY A 239 23.22 -34.93 22.64
C GLY A 239 22.65 -34.16 23.83
N ILE A 240 22.26 -32.89 23.62
CA ILE A 240 21.60 -32.08 24.66
C ILE A 240 20.23 -32.67 25.02
N SER A 241 19.46 -33.16 24.05
CA SER A 241 18.19 -33.83 24.34
C SER A 241 18.38 -35.05 25.24
N LYS A 242 19.39 -35.90 24.98
CA LYS A 242 19.74 -37.04 25.84
C LYS A 242 20.15 -36.59 27.24
N LYS A 243 20.92 -35.51 27.37
CA LYS A 243 21.28 -34.93 28.68
C LYS A 243 20.06 -34.42 29.46
N ARG A 244 19.09 -33.80 28.77
CA ARG A 244 17.83 -33.34 29.39
C ARG A 244 16.97 -34.52 29.87
N THR A 245 16.89 -35.60 29.10
CA THR A 245 16.21 -36.84 29.53
C THR A 245 16.89 -37.44 30.75
N ARG A 246 18.21 -37.60 30.72
CA ARG A 246 18.97 -38.13 31.85
C ARG A 246 18.84 -37.26 33.11
N LEU A 247 18.87 -35.94 32.96
CA LEU A 247 18.68 -35.01 34.08
C LEU A 247 17.33 -35.23 34.79
N TYR A 248 16.28 -35.56 34.03
CA TYR A 248 14.97 -35.89 34.60
C TYR A 248 14.99 -37.26 35.30
N GLU A 249 15.63 -38.27 34.72
CA GLU A 249 15.83 -39.57 35.34
C GLU A 249 16.58 -39.44 36.68
N ASP A 250 17.71 -38.74 36.70
CA ASP A 250 18.53 -38.48 37.91
C ASP A 250 17.71 -37.77 39.02
N PHE A 251 16.81 -36.85 38.64
CA PHE A 251 15.88 -36.20 39.58
C PHE A 251 14.83 -37.18 40.13
N THR A 252 14.24 -38.04 39.29
CA THR A 252 13.26 -39.04 39.75
C THR A 252 13.88 -40.14 40.62
N GLU A 253 15.17 -40.42 40.44
CA GLU A 253 15.94 -41.36 41.26
C GLU A 253 16.43 -40.75 42.59
N GLY A 254 16.19 -39.45 42.80
CA GLY A 254 16.56 -38.73 44.03
C GLY A 254 18.05 -38.42 44.14
N ILE A 255 18.79 -38.46 43.02
CA ILE A 255 20.22 -38.13 42.96
C ILE A 255 20.43 -36.62 43.03
N LEU A 256 19.47 -35.84 42.53
CA LEU A 256 19.48 -34.38 42.48
C LEU A 256 18.32 -33.81 43.30
N ASP A 257 18.55 -32.70 43.99
CA ASP A 257 17.46 -31.93 44.59
C ASP A 257 16.76 -31.00 43.58
N GLU A 258 15.68 -30.34 43.99
CA GLU A 258 14.88 -29.48 43.12
C GLU A 258 15.65 -28.23 42.65
N GLU A 259 16.52 -27.66 43.48
CA GLU A 259 17.31 -26.47 43.15
C GLU A 259 18.41 -26.81 42.13
N GLU A 260 19.09 -27.94 42.32
CA GLU A 260 20.11 -28.47 41.41
C GLU A 260 19.49 -28.87 40.06
N TYR A 261 18.34 -29.55 40.07
CA TYR A 261 17.61 -29.91 38.86
C TYR A 261 17.18 -28.67 38.07
N THR A 262 16.57 -27.69 38.73
CA THR A 262 16.09 -26.46 38.06
C THR A 262 17.24 -25.65 37.48
N PHE A 263 18.36 -25.54 38.19
CA PHE A 263 19.57 -24.88 37.70
C PHE A 263 20.14 -25.58 36.45
N ALA A 264 20.35 -26.89 36.50
CA ALA A 264 20.90 -27.67 35.39
C ALA A 264 19.95 -27.70 34.18
N LYS A 265 18.64 -27.81 34.44
CA LYS A 265 17.60 -27.79 33.41
C LYS A 265 17.62 -26.48 32.64
N LYS A 266 17.73 -25.34 33.34
CA LYS A 266 17.80 -24.02 32.71
C LYS A 266 18.99 -23.93 31.75
N ALA A 267 20.18 -24.36 32.18
CA ALA A 267 21.37 -24.34 31.35
C ALA A 267 21.23 -25.21 30.08
N TYR A 268 20.63 -26.40 30.19
CA TYR A 268 20.39 -27.24 29.01
C TYR A 268 19.26 -26.72 28.11
N ASP A 269 18.21 -26.13 28.67
CA ASP A 269 17.12 -25.50 27.91
C ASP A 269 17.66 -24.30 27.09
N GLU A 270 18.52 -23.47 27.69
CA GLU A 270 19.18 -22.35 26.99
C GLU A 270 20.11 -22.84 25.86
N GLN A 271 20.93 -23.87 26.12
CA GLN A 271 21.79 -24.48 25.10
C GLN A 271 20.97 -25.11 23.97
N TYR A 272 19.85 -25.75 24.30
CA TYR A 272 18.95 -26.33 23.30
C TYR A 272 18.33 -25.24 22.42
N ALA A 273 17.86 -24.15 23.02
CA ALA A 273 17.30 -23.01 22.30
C ALA A 273 18.31 -22.36 21.34
N ASP A 274 19.55 -22.14 21.78
CA ASP A 274 20.61 -21.59 20.90
C ASP A 274 20.94 -22.55 19.75
N LEU A 275 21.12 -23.83 20.03
CA LEU A 275 21.43 -24.82 19.00
C LEU A 275 20.27 -24.98 18.00
N SER A 276 19.02 -24.92 18.47
CA SER A 276 17.84 -24.95 17.61
C SER A 276 17.78 -23.73 16.69
N ARG A 277 17.99 -22.53 17.24
CA ARG A 277 18.04 -21.29 16.44
C ARG A 277 19.14 -21.36 15.36
N ARG A 278 20.33 -21.83 15.73
CA ARG A 278 21.46 -21.99 14.78
C ARG A 278 21.18 -23.04 13.71
N LEU A 279 20.47 -24.11 14.06
CA LEU A 279 20.04 -25.12 13.09
C LEU A 279 19.06 -24.50 12.09
N ASP A 280 18.06 -23.76 12.58
CA ASP A 280 17.07 -23.08 11.73
C ASP A 280 17.75 -22.09 10.78
N GLU A 281 18.68 -21.27 11.28
CA GLU A 281 19.49 -20.35 10.47
C GLU A 281 20.31 -21.09 9.39
N ALA A 282 20.94 -22.22 9.74
CA ALA A 282 21.73 -23.02 8.80
C ALA A 282 20.85 -23.67 7.72
N VAL A 283 19.67 -24.20 8.10
CA VAL A 283 18.70 -24.76 7.16
C VAL A 283 18.16 -23.68 6.23
N GLN A 284 17.78 -22.52 6.76
CA GLN A 284 17.33 -21.38 5.95
C GLN A 284 18.42 -20.91 4.97
N ARG A 285 19.68 -20.83 5.41
CA ARG A 285 20.82 -20.48 4.53
C ARG A 285 20.97 -21.49 3.39
N LYS A 286 20.87 -22.79 3.68
CA LYS A 286 20.92 -23.84 2.65
C LYS A 286 19.79 -23.72 1.64
N VAL A 287 18.55 -23.50 2.09
CA VAL A 287 17.39 -23.33 1.21
C VAL A 287 17.55 -22.10 0.32
N LYS A 288 17.95 -20.97 0.90
CA LYS A 288 18.23 -19.73 0.19
C LYS A 288 19.32 -19.91 -0.87
N PHE A 289 20.45 -20.53 -0.52
CA PHE A 289 21.53 -20.82 -1.46
C PHE A 289 21.05 -21.70 -2.63
N ALA A 290 20.25 -22.73 -2.34
CA ALA A 290 19.66 -23.59 -3.37
C ALA A 290 18.69 -22.83 -4.29
N GLU A 291 17.85 -21.93 -3.76
CA GLU A 291 16.94 -21.10 -4.57
C GLU A 291 17.72 -20.13 -5.48
N ALA A 292 18.78 -19.52 -4.97
CA ALA A 292 19.65 -18.63 -5.74
C ALA A 292 20.38 -19.35 -6.89
N MET A 293 20.86 -20.57 -6.64
CA MET A 293 21.57 -21.38 -7.65
C MET A 293 20.61 -22.16 -8.57
N SER A 294 19.32 -22.21 -8.26
CA SER A 294 18.31 -22.96 -9.03
C SER A 294 18.17 -22.46 -10.47
N GLU A 295 17.82 -23.37 -11.39
CA GLU A 295 17.43 -23.03 -12.76
C GLU A 295 16.13 -22.20 -12.79
N ASP A 296 15.24 -22.46 -11.85
CA ASP A 296 13.97 -21.76 -11.64
C ASP A 296 14.11 -20.50 -10.78
N ASN A 297 15.28 -19.85 -10.79
CA ASN A 297 15.50 -18.61 -10.05
C ASN A 297 14.48 -17.55 -10.50
N LYS A 298 13.53 -17.22 -9.61
CA LYS A 298 12.37 -16.37 -9.93
C LYS A 298 12.77 -14.99 -10.46
N TRP A 299 13.86 -14.42 -9.95
CA TRP A 299 14.38 -13.15 -10.45
C TRP A 299 14.86 -13.28 -11.89
N LEU A 300 15.61 -14.34 -12.23
CA LEU A 300 16.05 -14.56 -13.61
C LEU A 300 14.89 -14.84 -14.56
N THR A 301 13.90 -15.63 -14.13
CA THR A 301 12.71 -15.92 -14.93
C THR A 301 11.93 -14.64 -15.25
N LEU A 302 11.72 -13.78 -14.24
CA LEU A 302 11.09 -12.47 -14.42
C LEU A 302 11.91 -11.59 -15.38
N MET A 303 13.22 -11.49 -15.19
CA MET A 303 14.05 -10.65 -16.06
C MET A 303 14.09 -11.16 -17.51
N LYS A 304 13.99 -12.47 -17.73
CA LYS A 304 13.88 -13.07 -19.06
C LYS A 304 12.52 -12.78 -19.70
N SER A 305 11.41 -12.87 -18.97
CA SER A 305 10.07 -12.58 -19.52
C SER A 305 9.94 -11.14 -20.00
N VAL A 306 10.58 -10.20 -19.30
CA VAL A 306 10.50 -8.76 -19.60
C VAL A 306 11.57 -8.27 -20.59
N SER A 307 12.46 -9.15 -21.05
CA SER A 307 13.63 -8.78 -21.87
C SER A 307 13.31 -8.16 -23.23
N GLY A 308 12.14 -8.48 -23.80
CA GLY A 308 11.68 -7.97 -25.10
C GLY A 308 10.92 -6.63 -25.03
N ALA A 309 10.67 -6.09 -23.83
CA ALA A 309 9.84 -4.91 -23.68
C ALA A 309 10.56 -3.63 -24.13
N THR A 310 9.98 -2.95 -25.12
CA THR A 310 10.46 -1.66 -25.66
C THR A 310 9.74 -0.46 -25.05
N MET A 311 8.58 -0.68 -24.41
CA MET A 311 7.78 0.34 -23.75
C MET A 311 7.29 -0.17 -22.41
N LEU A 312 7.04 0.75 -21.48
CA LEU A 312 6.50 0.43 -20.17
C LEU A 312 4.98 0.21 -20.28
N SER A 313 4.51 -0.98 -19.91
CA SER A 313 3.09 -1.32 -19.83
C SER A 313 2.66 -1.50 -18.36
N GLN A 314 1.36 -1.45 -18.10
CA GLN A 314 0.81 -1.73 -16.76
C GLN A 314 1.23 -3.12 -16.28
N GLU A 315 1.13 -4.12 -17.16
CA GLU A 315 1.53 -5.50 -16.89
C GLU A 315 3.01 -5.59 -16.51
N LEU A 316 3.89 -4.89 -17.24
CA LEU A 316 5.32 -4.90 -16.95
C LEU A 316 5.65 -4.27 -15.59
N VAL A 317 5.00 -3.16 -15.25
CA VAL A 317 5.13 -2.53 -13.91
C VAL A 317 4.57 -3.45 -12.83
N ASP A 318 3.48 -4.16 -13.14
CA ASP A 318 2.86 -5.11 -12.23
C ASP A 318 3.71 -6.34 -11.93
N GLU A 319 4.45 -6.82 -12.91
CA GLU A 319 5.36 -7.96 -12.74
C GLU A 319 6.72 -7.55 -12.16
N SER A 320 7.25 -6.38 -12.52
CA SER A 320 8.66 -6.03 -12.23
C SER A 320 8.86 -5.13 -11.03
N VAL A 321 7.88 -4.27 -10.73
CA VAL A 321 8.06 -3.15 -9.80
C VAL A 321 7.21 -3.36 -8.55
N GLU A 322 7.86 -3.26 -7.39
CA GLU A 322 7.20 -3.27 -6.10
C GLU A 322 6.88 -1.83 -5.64
N LEU A 323 7.87 -0.94 -5.71
CA LEU A 323 7.73 0.44 -5.27
C LEU A 323 8.68 1.37 -6.02
N VAL A 324 8.19 2.53 -6.40
CA VAL A 324 8.95 3.64 -6.99
C VAL A 324 9.00 4.77 -5.98
N LYS A 325 10.18 5.14 -5.52
CA LYS A 325 10.38 6.30 -4.65
C LYS A 325 10.94 7.46 -5.45
N VAL A 326 10.31 8.62 -5.36
CA VAL A 326 10.73 9.85 -6.04
C VAL A 326 11.22 10.85 -5.00
N HIS A 327 12.43 11.36 -5.21
CA HIS A 327 13.03 12.43 -4.40
C HIS A 327 12.71 13.81 -4.96
N GLU A 328 12.85 14.85 -4.13
CA GLU A 328 12.69 16.26 -4.53
C GLU A 328 13.50 16.65 -5.78
N GLY A 329 14.73 16.12 -5.92
CA GLY A 329 15.61 16.38 -7.08
C GLY A 329 15.23 15.64 -8.36
N GLY A 330 14.15 14.86 -8.35
CA GLY A 330 13.72 14.03 -9.47
C GLY A 330 14.58 12.78 -9.68
N SER A 331 15.46 12.43 -8.73
CA SER A 331 16.07 11.12 -8.66
C SER A 331 15.04 10.08 -8.20
N ILE A 332 15.21 8.86 -8.69
CA ILE A 332 14.25 7.77 -8.49
C ILE A 332 14.98 6.59 -7.86
N GLU A 333 14.40 6.01 -6.82
CA GLU A 333 14.79 4.70 -6.30
C GLU A 333 13.74 3.68 -6.70
N LEU A 334 14.18 2.67 -7.45
CA LEU A 334 13.32 1.57 -7.88
C LEU A 334 13.50 0.38 -6.95
N VAL A 335 12.43 0.01 -6.24
CA VAL A 335 12.33 -1.25 -5.52
C VAL A 335 11.66 -2.25 -6.47
N MET A 336 12.47 -3.20 -6.95
CA MET A 336 12.01 -4.25 -7.84
C MET A 336 11.52 -5.47 -7.06
N LYS A 337 10.58 -6.21 -7.66
CA LYS A 337 10.20 -7.52 -7.13
C LYS A 337 11.37 -8.49 -7.20
N TYR A 338 11.46 -9.37 -6.22
CA TYR A 338 12.54 -10.35 -6.07
C TYR A 338 13.94 -9.72 -5.90
N GLY A 339 14.03 -8.47 -5.42
CA GLY A 339 15.30 -7.82 -5.12
C GLY A 339 16.11 -8.54 -4.04
N ASP A 340 15.44 -9.23 -3.12
CA ASP A 340 16.02 -10.14 -2.13
C ASP A 340 16.69 -11.36 -2.78
N ILE A 341 16.02 -11.98 -3.76
CA ILE A 341 16.57 -13.11 -4.53
C ILE A 341 17.76 -12.64 -5.37
N TYR A 342 17.69 -11.45 -5.97
CA TYR A 342 18.84 -10.85 -6.67
C TYR A 342 20.05 -10.70 -5.75
N ALA A 343 19.89 -10.06 -4.59
CA ALA A 343 20.98 -9.86 -3.63
C ALA A 343 21.60 -11.20 -3.18
N LEU A 344 20.73 -12.18 -2.90
CA LEU A 344 21.12 -13.53 -2.54
C LEU A 344 21.85 -14.28 -3.66
N THR A 345 21.45 -14.06 -4.92
CA THR A 345 22.10 -14.63 -6.10
C THR A 345 23.50 -14.05 -6.25
N VAL A 346 23.66 -12.73 -6.14
CA VAL A 346 24.97 -12.08 -6.19
C VAL A 346 25.88 -12.55 -5.06
N GLN A 347 25.35 -12.71 -3.84
CA GLN A 347 26.11 -13.22 -2.72
C GLN A 347 26.54 -14.68 -2.94
N SER A 348 25.62 -15.57 -3.31
CA SER A 348 25.91 -16.98 -3.57
C SER A 348 26.97 -17.17 -4.64
N ILE A 349 26.92 -16.35 -5.70
CA ILE A 349 27.93 -16.34 -6.76
C ILE A 349 29.33 -16.00 -6.21
N LYS A 350 29.44 -14.97 -5.37
CA LYS A 350 30.72 -14.59 -4.75
C LYS A 350 31.24 -15.71 -3.84
N GLU A 351 30.36 -16.30 -3.03
CA GLU A 351 30.73 -17.42 -2.15
C GLU A 351 31.30 -18.59 -2.97
N VAL A 352 30.68 -18.95 -4.10
CA VAL A 352 31.20 -20.02 -4.97
C VAL A 352 32.56 -19.63 -5.57
N GLN A 353 32.72 -18.38 -6.01
CA GLN A 353 33.98 -17.90 -6.59
C GLN A 353 35.13 -17.82 -5.60
N GLU A 354 34.86 -17.63 -4.30
CA GLU A 354 35.88 -17.62 -3.24
C GLU A 354 36.35 -19.03 -2.86
N VAL A 355 35.52 -20.04 -3.09
CA VAL A 355 35.82 -21.45 -2.79
C VAL A 355 36.50 -22.17 -3.96
N MET A 356 36.31 -21.68 -5.19
CA MET A 356 37.04 -22.10 -6.39
C MET A 356 38.45 -21.52 -6.40
#